data_AF-A0A6B1CQX2-F1
#
_entry.id   AF-A0A6B1CQX2-F1
#
_cell.length_a   1.000
_cell.length_b   1.000
_cell.length_c   1.000
_cell.angle_alpha   90.00
_cell.angle_beta   90.00
_cell.angle_gamma   90.00
#
_symmetry.space_group_name_H-M   'P 1'
#
loop_
_entity.id
_entity.type
_entity.pdbx_description
1 polymer ?
#
loop_
_entity_poly.entity_id
_entity_poly.type
_entity_poly.pdbx_seq_one_letter_code
_entity_poly.pdbx_strand_id
1 'polypeptide(L)' 'MPPIAKDRIERAARIYASNHDAGSALGIAPGSFSRLCRRYGIETPQARKRRQRSEWTQDYRSLHNREE' A
#
# COMPACT_ATOMS: atom_id res chain seq x y z
N MET A 1 19.70 -3.13 -14.89
CA MET A 1 19.27 -2.16 -13.86
C MET A 1 19.84 -2.61 -12.52
N PRO A 2 20.57 -1.75 -11.79
CA PRO A 2 21.01 -2.09 -10.44
C PRO A 2 19.80 -2.35 -9.53
N PRO A 3 19.92 -3.26 -8.54
CA PRO A 3 18.83 -3.53 -7.61
C PRO A 3 18.49 -2.25 -6.83
N ILE A 4 17.23 -1.82 -6.90
CA ILE A 4 16.75 -0.72 -6.06
C ILE A 4 16.85 -1.18 -4.60
N ALA A 5 17.64 -0.44 -3.81
CA ALA A 5 17.85 -0.72 -2.40
C ALA A 5 16.53 -0.70 -1.64
N LYS A 6 16.36 -1.65 -0.72
CA LYS A 6 15.16 -1.78 0.13
C LYS A 6 14.78 -0.45 0.81
N ASP A 7 15.78 0.32 1.29
CA ASP A 7 15.57 1.62 1.95
C ASP A 7 14.81 2.62 1.07
N ARG A 8 15.14 2.68 -0.22
CA ARG A 8 14.45 3.58 -1.16
C ARG A 8 13.00 3.20 -1.36
N ILE A 9 12.71 1.90 -1.39
CA ILE A 9 11.35 1.38 -1.54
C ILE A 9 10.54 1.62 -0.28
N GLU A 10 11.14 1.40 0.89
CA GLU A 10 10.49 1.68 2.18
C GLU A 10 10.16 3.16 2.33
N ARG A 11 11.12 4.03 2.00
CA ARG A 11 10.93 5.49 2.04
C ARG A 11 9.82 5.92 1.09
N ALA A 12 9.81 5.42 -0.14
CA ALA A 12 8.75 5.72 -1.10
C ALA A 12 7.38 5.22 -0.61
N ALA A 13 7.30 4.01 -0.04
CA ALA A 13 6.07 3.48 0.53
C ALA A 13 5.54 4.28 1.73
N ARG A 14 6.43 4.94 2.49
CA ARG A 14 6.05 5.78 3.64
C ARG A 14 5.66 7.20 3.24
N ILE A 15 6.37 7.81 2.29
CA ILE A 15 6.16 9.20 1.87
C ILE A 15 4.94 9.32 0.95
N TYR A 16 4.78 8.39 0.01
CA TYR A 16 3.76 8.51 -1.03
C TYR A 16 2.45 7.81 -0.65
N ALA A 17 1.34 8.45 -1.02
CA ALA A 17 0.00 7.95 -0.73
C ALA A 17 -0.50 6.89 -1.72
N SER A 18 0.21 6.67 -2.84
CA SER A 18 -0.19 5.73 -3.89
C SER A 18 0.99 4.95 -4.47
N ASN A 19 0.72 3.74 -4.97
CA ASN A 19 1.73 2.92 -5.67
C ASN A 19 2.15 3.57 -7.00
N HIS A 20 1.31 4.46 -7.55
CA HIS A 20 1.61 5.19 -8.78
C HIS A 20 2.66 6.28 -8.51
N ASP A 21 2.43 7.13 -7.52
CA ASP A 21 3.39 8.17 -7.12
C ASP A 21 4.72 7.59 -6.66
N ALA A 22 4.67 6.51 -5.86
CA ALA A 22 5.88 5.83 -5.40
C ALA A 22 6.66 5.19 -6.57
N GLY A 23 5.97 4.63 -7.55
CA GLY A 23 6.58 4.10 -8.77
C GLY A 23 7.23 5.22 -9.59
N SER A 24 6.50 6.29 -9.87
CA SER A 24 6.99 7.46 -10.62
C SER A 24 8.21 8.11 -9.97
N ALA A 25 8.21 8.27 -8.65
CA ALA A 25 9.35 8.83 -7.91
C ALA A 25 10.62 7.97 -7.98
N LEU A 26 10.45 6.65 -8.12
CA LEU A 26 11.55 5.69 -8.29
C LEU A 26 11.89 5.44 -9.76
N GLY A 27 11.17 6.04 -10.71
CA GLY A 27 11.32 5.80 -12.14
C GLY A 27 10.91 4.40 -12.58
N ILE A 28 9.99 3.74 -11.86
CA ILE A 28 9.52 2.39 -12.16
C ILE A 28 8.01 2.35 -12.37
N ALA A 29 7.56 1.36 -13.12
CA ALA A 29 6.14 1.11 -13.28
C ALA A 29 5.48 0.80 -11.92
N PRO A 30 4.23 1.25 -11.67
CA PRO A 30 3.50 1.00 -10.43
C PRO A 30 3.35 -0.51 -10.10
N GLY A 31 3.24 -1.33 -11.14
CA GLY A 31 3.20 -2.80 -11.01
C GLY A 31 4.52 -3.38 -10.51
N SER A 32 5.66 -2.83 -10.96
CA SER A 32 6.99 -3.23 -10.49
C SER A 32 7.21 -2.82 -9.03
N PHE A 33 6.76 -1.62 -8.65
CA PHE A 33 6.80 -1.17 -7.25
C PHE A 33 6.03 -2.14 -6.34
N SER A 34 4.81 -2.51 -6.74
CA SER A 34 3.98 -3.45 -5.98
C SER A 34 4.65 -4.82 -5.79
N ARG A 35 5.34 -5.33 -6.82
CA ARG A 35 6.10 -6.60 -6.72
C ARG A 35 7.31 -6.47 -5.80
N LEU A 36 8.02 -5.35 -5.86
CA LEU A 36 9.19 -5.11 -5.02
C LEU A 36 8.80 -4.97 -3.54
N CYS A 37 7.71 -4.25 -3.24
CA CYS A 37 7.18 -4.17 -1.89
C CYS A 37 6.89 -5.56 -1.31
N ARG A 38 6.21 -6.45 -2.07
CA ARG A 38 5.97 -7.83 -1.64
C ARG A 38 7.25 -8.63 -1.43
N ARG A 39 8.22 -8.49 -2.34
CA ARG A 39 9.52 -9.17 -2.24
C ARG A 39 10.29 -8.78 -0.98
N TYR A 40 10.21 -7.51 -0.59
CA TYR A 40 10.90 -6.98 0.59
C TYR A 40 10.06 -6.99 1.88
N GLY A 41 8.81 -7.47 1.83
CA GLY A 41 7.90 -7.47 2.98
C GLY A 41 7.40 -6.09 3.41
N ILE A 42 7.38 -5.11 2.50
CA ILE A 42 6.96 -3.74 2.76
C ILE A 42 5.47 -3.59 2.44
N GLU A 43 4.70 -3.01 3.35
CA GLU A 43 3.30 -2.69 3.11
C GLU A 43 3.18 -1.58 2.04
N THR A 44 2.41 -1.85 0.98
CA THR A 44 2.19 -0.85 -0.09
C THR A 44 1.20 0.24 0.37
N PRO A 45 1.35 1.49 -0.11
CA PRO A 45 0.37 2.55 0.12
C PRO A 45 -1.07 2.14 -0.24
N GLN A 46 -1.26 1.41 -1.34
CA GLN A 46 -2.58 0.86 -1.69
C GLN A 46 -3.10 -0.19 -0.70
N ALA A 47 -2.23 -1.04 -0.15
CA ALA A 47 -2.63 -2.01 0.87
C ALA A 47 -3.07 -1.31 2.15
N ARG A 48 -2.33 -0.28 2.58
CA ARG A 48 -2.71 0.59 3.70
C ARG A 48 -4.08 1.24 3.49
N LYS A 49 -4.31 1.83 2.30
CA LYS A 49 -5.58 2.46 1.95
C LYS A 49 -6.74 1.46 1.88
N ARG A 50 -6.48 0.23 1.38
CA ARG A 50 -7.48 -0.84 1.34
C ARG A 50 -7.87 -1.31 2.74
N ARG A 51 -6.90 -1.48 3.64
CA ARG A 51 -7.15 -1.86 5.05
C ARG A 51 -8.03 -0.83 5.75
N GLN A 52 -7.71 0.45 5.57
CA GLN A 52 -8.48 1.54 6.16
C GLN A 52 -9.93 1.57 5.61
N ARG A 53 -10.14 1.20 4.34
CA ARG A 53 -11.49 1.09 3.75
C ARG A 53 -12.25 -0.16 4.24
N SER A 54 -11.59 -1.30 4.44
CA SER A 54 -12.24 -2.51 4.93
C SER A 54 -12.64 -2.42 6.40
N GLU A 55 -11.88 -1.70 7.24
CA GLU A 55 -12.25 -1.42 8.63
C GLU A 55 -13.58 -0.66 8.73
N TRP A 56 -13.80 0.34 7.88
CA TRP A 56 -15.07 1.08 7.81
C TRP A 56 -16.28 0.20 7.45
N THR A 57 -16.11 -0.77 6.55
CA THR A 57 -17.22 -1.66 6.16
C THR A 57 -17.55 -2.72 7.22
N GLN A 58 -16.56 -3.22 7.95
CA GLN A 58 -16.81 -4.15 9.06
C GLN A 58 -17.49 -3.47 10.25
N ASP A 59 -17.07 -2.25 10.59
CA ASP A 59 -17.66 -1.47 11.68
C ASP A 59 -19.14 -1.14 11.42
N TYR A 60 -19.47 -0.64 10.22
CA TYR A 60 -20.85 -0.37 9.82
C TYR A 60 -21.76 -1.60 9.86
N ARG A 61 -21.23 -2.77 9.47
CA ARG A 61 -21.99 -4.03 9.45
C ARG A 61 -22.22 -4.58 10.86
N SER A 62 -21.28 -4.35 11.78
CA SER A 62 -21.40 -4.77 13.17
C SER A 62 -22.33 -3.86 13.99
N LEU A 63 -22.43 -2.58 13.65
CA LEU A 63 -23.38 -1.65 14.26
C LEU A 63 -24.83 -1.95 13.83
N HIS A 64 -25.04 -2.42 12.60
CA HIS A 64 -26.38 -2.69 12.07
C HIS A 64 -26.95 -4.09 12.40
N ASN A 65 -26.14 -5.03 12.91
CA ASN A 65 -26.58 -6.40 13.28
C ASN A 65 -26.85 -6.57 14.79
N ARG A 66 -26.92 -5.47 15.55
CA ARG A 66 -27.14 -5.49 17.00
C ARG A 66 -28.52 -4.92 17.41
N GLU A 67 -29.33 -4.56 16.42
CA GLU A 67 -30.67 -3.97 16.61
C GLU A 67 -31.82 -4.90 16.16
N GLU A 68 -31.56 -6.21 15.98
CA GLU A 68 -32.61 -7.23 15.80
C GLU A 68 -32.60 -8.28 16.91
#